data_AF-A0A0B5D3Z1-F1
#
_entry.id   AF-A0A0B5D3Z1-F1
#
_cell.length_a   1.000
_cell.length_b   1.000
_cell.length_c   1.000
_cell.angle_alpha   90.00
_cell.angle_beta   90.00
_cell.angle_gamma   90.00
#
_symmetry.space_group_name_H-M   'P 1'
#
loop_
_entity.id
_entity.type
_entity.pdbx_description
1 polymer ?
#
loop_
_entity_poly.entity_id
_entity_poly.type
_entity_poly.pdbx_seq_one_letter_code
_entity_poly.pdbx_strand_id
1 'polypeptide(L)'
;METTQSGVPVLLFLHGVGEGDPAGRWRAALETALPGVGYPGLSDVRVISPWYADALRERGEKVRMPGTTVGKLRKEALDAHRRDLVQRTAAMEQMLGRHVRGQDAPLATAVVNAAVGSPGFVQAQNYLQDEGVRAQVLTRILGELPESGRIVIVGHSLGSVIAADLLSRLPAGLEVAGLVTIGSPLANAHFDVGALHGQLRNPPANLAWWVNLWSASDPVAALRGVSSVFPWVLDLKVPTSLLPGPSHSSRAYLGTAAAATAVGYALFGSRSREIVLASTGVDITLDPQERTGLQALRYAHLISERLDGEQAERYRGALRLVQAAVIADIRVRAHRNNRPLPLAVQDLEPDLTSSGLPVPPASRHLSQEEAVVPLITLAEQNLLAPFEIDVDRKVRIEAMEDLTAGMGLGSSLGRSVFEALDEATRVLEGKRAIRWVKWGTVAIGTLALALATGGLALAAAPGLAGAAAVTSALAGFGPGGMIGGLVTAGTLVSAGTTGIAVGVLSPGTSPESVEALVKSQLAVVILRTKLHLEPDPTIWMSLAEMERMLHRERTLLAPYSDEKAEVITALDRKLAAVTAALNHMGTDSTWQVLA
;
A
#
# COMPACT_ATOMS: atom_id res chain seq x y z
N MET A 1 12.83 -46.14 11.36
CA MET A 1 12.05 -44.99 10.87
C MET A 1 11.72 -44.14 12.09
N GLU A 2 12.64 -43.25 12.46
CA GLU A 2 12.42 -42.26 13.51
C GLU A 2 11.55 -41.15 12.93
N THR A 3 10.38 -40.98 13.53
CA THR A 3 9.51 -39.83 13.37
C THR A 3 10.26 -38.57 13.81
N THR A 4 10.55 -37.67 12.87
CA THR A 4 11.03 -36.31 13.13
C THR A 4 10.08 -35.62 14.11
N GLN A 5 10.53 -35.36 15.34
CA GLN A 5 9.82 -34.51 16.29
C GLN A 5 9.56 -33.14 15.64
N SER A 6 8.30 -32.76 15.44
CA SER A 6 7.95 -31.39 15.10
C SER A 6 8.30 -30.51 16.30
N GLY A 7 9.37 -29.73 16.15
CA GLY A 7 10.14 -29.12 17.22
C GLY A 7 9.42 -27.98 17.96
N VAL A 8 9.65 -27.95 19.26
CA VAL A 8 9.27 -26.86 20.19
C VAL A 8 9.69 -25.50 19.61
N PRO A 9 8.80 -24.48 19.55
CA PRO A 9 9.15 -23.14 19.06
C PRO A 9 10.31 -22.55 19.86
N VAL A 10 11.25 -21.89 19.19
CA VAL A 10 12.42 -21.27 19.85
C VAL A 10 12.29 -19.75 19.82
N LEU A 11 12.39 -19.12 20.99
CA LEU A 11 12.48 -17.66 21.14
C LEU A 11 13.89 -17.28 21.58
N LEU A 12 14.62 -16.54 20.75
CA LEU A 12 15.90 -15.94 21.07
C LEU A 12 15.72 -14.49 21.48
N PHE A 13 16.08 -14.14 22.72
CA PHE A 13 16.15 -12.75 23.18
C PHE A 13 17.60 -12.27 23.25
N LEU A 14 17.90 -11.19 22.54
CA LEU A 14 19.20 -10.53 22.53
C LEU A 14 19.09 -9.19 23.25
N HIS A 15 19.77 -9.11 24.38
CA HIS A 15 19.73 -7.95 25.25
C HIS A 15 20.60 -6.78 24.75
N GLY A 16 20.24 -5.57 25.20
CA GLY A 16 21.03 -4.37 24.98
C GLY A 16 22.28 -4.28 25.86
N VAL A 17 22.82 -3.07 25.97
CA VAL A 17 23.94 -2.74 26.84
C VAL A 17 23.56 -2.94 28.33
N GLY A 18 24.54 -3.23 29.18
CA GLY A 18 24.34 -3.59 30.59
C GLY A 18 24.45 -5.10 30.83
N GLU A 19 23.70 -5.62 31.81
CA GLU A 19 23.79 -7.03 32.27
C GLU A 19 22.71 -7.95 31.69
N GLY A 20 21.94 -7.47 30.72
CA GLY A 20 20.95 -8.30 30.04
C GLY A 20 19.64 -8.57 30.79
N ASP A 21 19.30 -7.72 31.77
CA ASP A 21 18.13 -7.85 32.64
C ASP A 21 18.08 -9.21 33.39
N PRO A 22 19.02 -9.47 34.33
CA PRO A 22 19.10 -10.75 35.06
C PRO A 22 17.81 -11.12 35.81
N ALA A 23 16.98 -10.12 36.14
CA ALA A 23 15.69 -10.30 36.80
C ALA A 23 14.58 -10.83 35.86
N GLY A 24 14.84 -11.00 34.56
CA GLY A 24 13.90 -11.57 33.59
C GLY A 24 12.61 -10.76 33.41
N ARG A 25 12.66 -9.45 33.63
CA ARG A 25 11.47 -8.58 33.60
C ARG A 25 10.89 -8.46 32.19
N TRP A 26 11.74 -8.50 31.17
CA TRP A 26 11.30 -8.57 29.77
C TRP A 26 10.42 -9.80 29.51
N ARG A 27 10.82 -10.96 30.05
CA ARG A 27 10.13 -12.23 29.89
C ARG A 27 8.78 -12.18 30.60
N ALA A 28 8.76 -11.72 31.85
CA ALA A 28 7.51 -11.56 32.60
C ALA A 28 6.50 -10.63 31.92
N ALA A 29 6.97 -9.53 31.31
CA ALA A 29 6.11 -8.64 30.55
C ALA A 29 5.50 -9.31 29.31
N LEU A 30 6.31 -10.05 28.54
CA LEU A 30 5.85 -10.78 27.37
C LEU A 30 4.88 -11.92 27.75
N GLU A 31 5.20 -12.68 28.80
CA GLU A 31 4.34 -13.75 29.35
C GLU A 31 2.96 -13.22 29.75
N THR A 32 2.91 -11.99 30.28
CA THR A 32 1.65 -11.33 30.65
C THR A 32 0.89 -10.82 29.43
N ALA A 33 1.59 -10.29 28.43
CA ALA A 33 0.99 -9.64 27.27
C ALA A 33 0.45 -10.63 26.23
N LEU A 34 1.10 -11.80 26.04
CA LEU A 34 0.70 -12.82 25.06
C LEU A 34 -0.76 -13.30 25.24
N PRO A 35 -1.22 -13.72 26.44
CA PRO A 35 -2.61 -14.06 26.67
C PRO A 35 -3.58 -12.90 26.41
N GLY A 36 -3.16 -11.66 26.71
CA GLY A 36 -3.96 -10.46 26.49
C GLY A 36 -4.27 -10.19 25.00
N VAL A 37 -3.47 -10.73 24.09
CA VAL A 37 -3.69 -10.70 22.64
C VAL A 37 -4.08 -12.08 22.08
N GLY A 38 -4.51 -13.01 22.92
CA GLY A 38 -5.07 -14.30 22.52
C GLY A 38 -4.07 -15.37 22.08
N TYR A 39 -2.78 -15.22 22.40
CA TYR A 39 -1.76 -16.27 22.19
C TYR A 39 -1.45 -17.03 23.49
N PRO A 40 -0.96 -18.28 23.40
CA PRO A 40 -0.41 -18.99 24.56
C PRO A 40 0.76 -18.23 25.20
N GLY A 41 1.02 -18.49 26.49
CA GLY A 41 2.26 -18.08 27.14
C GLY A 41 3.49 -18.83 26.62
N LEU A 42 4.66 -18.58 27.21
CA LEU A 42 5.94 -19.17 26.77
C LEU A 42 6.25 -20.51 27.45
N SER A 43 5.26 -21.13 28.11
CA SER A 43 5.46 -22.39 28.85
C SER A 43 5.95 -23.53 27.96
N ASP A 44 5.45 -23.61 26.72
CA ASP A 44 5.83 -24.60 25.71
C ASP A 44 6.81 -24.04 24.66
N VAL A 45 7.53 -22.97 25.00
CA VAL A 45 8.50 -22.31 24.11
C VAL A 45 9.90 -22.44 24.69
N ARG A 46 10.86 -22.89 23.88
CA ARG A 46 12.28 -22.88 24.26
C ARG A 46 12.81 -21.45 24.19
N VAL A 47 12.95 -20.80 25.33
CA VAL A 47 13.50 -19.45 25.43
C VAL A 47 15.02 -19.52 25.60
N ILE A 48 15.76 -18.91 24.67
CA ILE A 48 17.21 -18.75 24.69
C ILE A 48 17.51 -17.27 24.91
N SER A 49 18.30 -16.94 25.93
CA SER A 49 18.70 -15.56 26.25
C SER A 49 20.18 -15.54 26.63
N PRO A 50 21.08 -15.60 25.65
CA PRO A 50 22.51 -15.70 25.89
C PRO A 50 23.01 -14.49 26.65
N TRP A 51 23.92 -14.70 27.59
CA TRP A 51 24.57 -13.62 28.31
C TRP A 51 25.95 -13.32 27.72
N TYR A 52 26.13 -12.13 27.15
CA TYR A 52 27.36 -11.71 26.47
C TYR A 52 27.88 -10.35 26.94
N ALA A 53 27.44 -9.89 28.12
CA ALA A 53 27.79 -8.58 28.65
C ALA A 53 29.28 -8.40 28.99
N ASP A 54 29.95 -9.48 29.40
CA ASP A 54 31.39 -9.57 29.64
C ASP A 54 32.20 -9.38 28.34
N ALA A 55 31.85 -10.11 27.28
CA ALA A 55 32.51 -10.04 25.98
C ALA A 55 32.42 -8.63 25.36
N LEU A 56 31.37 -7.87 25.69
CA LEU A 56 31.23 -6.48 25.26
C LEU A 56 32.18 -5.50 26.00
N ARG A 57 32.71 -5.87 27.18
CA ARG A 57 33.56 -5.01 28.02
C ARG A 57 35.05 -5.29 27.82
N GLU A 58 35.42 -6.56 27.66
CA GLU A 58 36.81 -6.99 27.67
C GLU A 58 37.24 -7.56 26.32
N ARG A 59 38.46 -7.24 25.87
CA ARG A 59 39.09 -7.91 24.74
C ARG A 59 39.55 -9.30 25.18
N GLY A 60 38.68 -10.30 25.02
CA GLY A 60 39.04 -11.71 25.26
C GLY A 60 40.00 -12.29 24.22
N GLU A 61 40.17 -13.61 24.21
CA GLU A 61 41.01 -14.32 23.23
C GLU A 61 40.59 -14.07 21.77
N LYS A 62 41.55 -14.13 20.84
CA LYS A 62 41.29 -13.92 19.41
C LYS A 62 40.44 -15.07 18.83
N VAL A 63 39.13 -14.87 18.79
CA VAL A 63 38.18 -15.78 18.13
C VAL A 63 38.04 -15.39 16.66
N ARG A 64 38.01 -16.38 15.76
CA ARG A 64 37.77 -16.15 14.34
C ARG A 64 36.31 -15.73 14.12
N MET A 65 36.09 -14.71 13.31
CA MET A 65 34.75 -14.29 12.90
C MET A 65 33.96 -15.48 12.30
N PRO A 66 32.76 -15.80 12.82
CA PRO A 66 31.92 -16.84 12.24
C PRO A 66 31.62 -16.56 10.77
N GLY A 67 31.65 -17.57 9.90
CA GLY A 67 31.36 -17.38 8.47
C GLY A 67 29.90 -17.02 8.21
N THR A 68 29.63 -16.45 7.03
CA THR A 68 28.26 -16.33 6.52
C THR A 68 27.81 -17.69 6.00
N THR A 69 26.70 -18.18 6.51
CA THR A 69 26.10 -19.49 6.23
C THR A 69 24.92 -19.36 5.27
N VAL A 70 24.24 -18.21 5.26
CA VAL A 70 23.11 -17.94 4.38
C VAL A 70 23.61 -17.52 3.01
N GLY A 71 23.35 -18.35 2.00
CA GLY A 71 23.79 -18.12 0.63
C GLY A 71 23.10 -16.93 -0.03
N LYS A 72 23.80 -16.30 -0.99
CA LYS A 72 23.18 -15.30 -1.86
C LYS A 72 22.21 -15.98 -2.82
N LEU A 73 20.97 -15.50 -2.87
CA LEU A 73 19.99 -15.95 -3.86
C LEU A 73 20.39 -15.50 -5.27
N ARG A 74 20.11 -16.33 -6.26
CA ARG A 74 20.14 -15.93 -7.68
C ARG A 74 19.03 -14.89 -7.91
N LYS A 75 19.17 -14.08 -8.97
CA LYS A 75 18.28 -12.93 -9.23
C LYS A 75 16.78 -13.30 -9.20
N GLU A 76 16.37 -14.34 -9.91
CA GLU A 76 14.96 -14.78 -9.97
C GLU A 76 14.43 -15.20 -8.59
N ALA A 77 15.19 -16.02 -7.86
CA ALA A 77 14.83 -16.45 -6.51
C ALA A 77 14.84 -15.29 -5.51
N LEU A 78 15.74 -14.32 -5.68
CA LEU A 78 15.79 -13.10 -4.87
C LEU A 78 14.56 -12.22 -5.10
N ASP A 79 14.14 -12.05 -6.35
CA ASP A 79 12.97 -11.24 -6.67
C ASP A 79 11.67 -11.93 -6.20
N ALA A 80 11.59 -13.26 -6.28
CA ALA A 80 10.52 -14.04 -5.65
C ALA A 80 10.51 -13.88 -4.12
N HIS A 81 11.67 -14.01 -3.46
CA HIS A 81 11.83 -13.83 -2.02
C HIS A 81 11.41 -12.44 -1.56
N ARG A 82 11.80 -11.39 -2.30
CA ARG A 82 11.38 -10.02 -2.02
C ARG A 82 9.87 -9.84 -2.09
N ARG A 83 9.20 -10.44 -3.08
CA ARG A 83 7.73 -10.36 -3.23
C ARG A 83 7.03 -11.04 -2.06
N ASP A 84 7.46 -12.25 -1.72
CA ASP A 84 6.94 -13.02 -0.59
C ASP A 84 7.17 -12.29 0.75
N LEU A 85 8.36 -11.71 0.96
CA LEU A 85 8.63 -10.90 2.15
C LEU A 85 7.74 -9.65 2.20
N VAL A 86 7.52 -8.94 1.10
CA VAL A 86 6.59 -7.79 1.07
C VAL A 86 5.17 -8.22 1.44
N GLN A 87 4.71 -9.38 0.95
CA GLN A 87 3.39 -9.91 1.31
C GLN A 87 3.30 -10.23 2.81
N ARG A 88 4.30 -10.91 3.37
CA ARG A 88 4.38 -11.23 4.81
C ARG A 88 4.43 -9.95 5.65
N THR A 89 5.22 -8.95 5.23
CA THR A 89 5.32 -7.66 5.90
C THR A 89 3.99 -6.89 5.86
N ALA A 90 3.26 -6.92 4.75
CA ALA A 90 1.93 -6.33 4.65
C ALA A 90 0.90 -7.04 5.54
N ALA A 91 0.99 -8.37 5.68
CA ALA A 91 0.19 -9.12 6.64
C ALA A 91 0.47 -8.67 8.09
N MET A 92 1.75 -8.44 8.43
CA MET A 92 2.13 -7.89 9.72
C MET A 92 1.61 -6.47 9.92
N GLU A 93 1.64 -5.61 8.90
CA GLU A 93 1.10 -4.25 8.98
C GLU A 93 -0.42 -4.25 9.19
N GLN A 94 -1.17 -5.11 8.49
CA GLN A 94 -2.62 -5.23 8.71
C GLN A 94 -2.93 -5.70 10.14
N MET A 95 -2.17 -6.68 10.66
CA MET A 95 -2.37 -7.24 12.00
C MET A 95 -1.98 -6.28 13.13
N LEU A 96 -0.92 -5.48 12.93
CA LEU A 96 -0.34 -4.64 13.99
C LEU A 96 -0.74 -3.16 13.90
N GLY A 97 -1.30 -2.72 12.77
CA GLY A 97 -1.65 -1.32 12.50
C GLY A 97 -0.67 -0.63 11.55
N ARG A 98 -1.01 0.61 11.14
CA ARG A 98 -0.30 1.35 10.09
C ARG A 98 1.18 1.55 10.40
N HIS A 99 2.02 1.36 9.38
CA HIS A 99 3.41 1.78 9.39
C HIS A 99 3.52 3.29 9.66
N VAL A 100 4.34 3.67 10.64
CA VAL A 100 4.63 5.08 10.95
C VAL A 100 6.14 5.26 10.97
N ARG A 101 6.67 5.87 9.91
CA ARG A 101 8.02 6.43 9.92
C ARG A 101 8.08 7.57 10.94
N GLY A 102 9.18 7.63 11.69
CA GLY A 102 9.41 8.76 12.57
C GLY A 102 9.78 10.03 11.77
N GLN A 103 9.40 11.19 12.29
CA GLN A 103 9.73 12.49 11.69
C GLN A 103 11.10 12.97 12.18
N ASP A 104 11.88 13.57 11.28
CA ASP A 104 13.14 14.23 11.60
C ASP A 104 12.90 15.43 12.54
N ALA A 105 13.09 15.24 13.85
CA ALA A 105 12.98 16.31 14.84
C ALA A 105 14.38 16.92 15.13
N PRO A 106 14.59 18.24 14.90
CA PRO A 106 15.88 18.90 15.16
C PRO A 106 16.36 18.84 16.61
N LEU A 107 15.42 18.63 17.56
CA LEU A 107 15.70 18.55 19.00
C LEU A 107 16.29 17.20 19.45
N ALA A 108 16.26 16.16 18.61
CA ALA A 108 16.76 14.83 18.97
C ALA A 108 18.29 14.76 19.05
N THR A 109 18.99 15.57 18.25
CA THR A 109 20.45 15.54 18.11
C THR A 109 21.18 15.90 19.41
N ALA A 110 20.62 16.81 20.22
CA ALA A 110 21.22 17.25 21.48
C ALA A 110 21.09 16.19 22.60
N VAL A 111 19.99 15.43 22.64
CA VAL A 111 19.75 14.37 23.63
C VAL A 111 20.55 13.11 23.30
N VAL A 112 20.70 12.79 22.00
CA VAL A 112 21.58 11.71 21.54
C VAL A 112 23.03 11.96 21.95
N ASN A 113 23.54 13.19 21.82
CA ASN A 113 24.89 13.56 22.24
C ASN A 113 25.14 13.44 23.76
N ALA A 114 24.10 13.54 24.59
CA ALA A 114 24.22 13.32 26.04
C ALA A 114 24.25 11.82 26.43
N ALA A 115 23.70 10.92 25.60
CA ALA A 115 23.71 9.47 25.83
C ALA A 115 25.04 8.79 25.38
N VAL A 116 25.77 9.44 24.48
CA VAL A 116 27.06 9.02 23.88
C VAL A 116 28.20 8.92 24.92
N GLY A 117 28.08 9.52 26.10
CA GLY A 117 29.10 9.47 27.18
C GLY A 117 28.90 8.38 28.24
N SER A 118 27.91 7.51 28.12
CA SER A 118 27.60 6.51 29.16
C SER A 118 28.40 5.21 29.00
N PRO A 119 28.65 4.43 30.08
CA PRO A 119 29.31 3.12 30.00
C PRO A 119 28.63 2.12 29.05
N GLY A 120 27.33 2.29 28.79
CA GLY A 120 26.61 1.50 27.79
C GLY A 120 27.01 1.83 26.35
N PHE A 121 27.38 3.07 26.05
CA PHE A 121 27.85 3.47 24.73
C PHE A 121 29.19 2.82 24.36
N VAL A 122 30.07 2.60 25.34
CA VAL A 122 31.36 1.90 25.15
C VAL A 122 31.14 0.46 24.70
N GLN A 123 30.18 -0.27 25.29
CA GLN A 123 29.85 -1.64 24.87
C GLN A 123 29.34 -1.70 23.42
N ALA A 124 28.51 -0.73 23.02
CA ALA A 124 28.02 -0.63 21.66
C ALA A 124 29.13 -0.28 20.65
N GLN A 125 30.03 0.65 21.00
CA GLN A 125 31.19 0.97 20.18
C GLN A 125 32.16 -0.21 20.05
N ASN A 126 32.43 -0.92 21.15
CA ASN A 126 33.28 -2.11 21.13
C ASN A 126 32.76 -3.15 20.15
N TYR A 127 31.46 -3.45 20.17
CA TYR A 127 30.87 -4.40 19.21
C TYR A 127 31.02 -3.96 17.75
N LEU A 128 30.86 -2.66 17.46
CA LEU A 128 30.90 -2.14 16.10
C LEU A 128 32.32 -1.98 15.55
N GLN A 129 33.28 -1.59 16.41
CA GLN A 129 34.62 -1.19 15.99
C GLN A 129 35.68 -2.28 16.23
N ASP A 130 35.43 -3.23 17.13
CA ASP A 130 36.37 -4.29 17.47
C ASP A 130 35.90 -5.65 16.91
N GLU A 131 36.59 -6.11 15.87
CA GLU A 131 36.27 -7.39 15.21
C GLU A 131 36.37 -8.59 16.17
N GLY A 132 37.28 -8.53 17.16
CA GLY A 132 37.47 -9.61 18.13
C GLY A 132 36.31 -9.70 19.11
N VAL A 133 35.88 -8.56 19.65
CA VAL A 133 34.67 -8.47 20.51
C VAL A 133 33.45 -8.97 19.75
N ARG A 134 33.26 -8.49 18.52
CA ARG A 134 32.18 -8.92 17.65
C ARG A 134 32.19 -10.44 17.41
N ALA A 135 33.35 -11.02 17.08
CA ALA A 135 33.50 -12.45 16.86
C ALA A 135 33.18 -13.29 18.10
N GLN A 136 33.61 -12.85 19.29
CA GLN A 136 33.31 -13.53 20.55
C GLN A 136 31.82 -13.54 20.86
N VAL A 137 31.16 -12.39 20.76
CA VAL A 137 29.72 -12.26 21.00
C VAL A 137 28.93 -13.15 20.03
N LEU A 138 29.23 -13.10 18.74
CA LEU A 138 28.56 -13.93 17.73
C LEU A 138 28.81 -15.43 17.97
N THR A 139 30.03 -15.83 18.29
CA THR A 139 30.36 -17.24 18.54
C THR A 139 29.63 -17.79 19.76
N ARG A 140 29.54 -17.01 20.85
CA ARG A 140 28.81 -17.42 22.06
C ARG A 140 27.33 -17.60 21.76
N ILE A 141 26.70 -16.64 21.07
CA ILE A 141 25.28 -16.74 20.72
C ILE A 141 25.03 -17.95 19.83
N LEU A 142 25.81 -18.12 18.75
CA LEU A 142 25.65 -19.23 17.80
C LEU A 142 25.81 -20.60 18.48
N GLY A 143 26.70 -20.72 19.48
CA GLY A 143 26.91 -21.96 20.23
C GLY A 143 25.72 -22.41 21.09
N GLU A 144 24.77 -21.53 21.39
CA GLU A 144 23.54 -21.87 22.14
C GLU A 144 22.35 -22.20 21.23
N LEU A 145 22.45 -21.90 19.93
CA LEU A 145 21.36 -22.09 18.97
C LEU A 145 21.28 -23.53 18.46
N PRO A 146 20.07 -24.02 18.12
CA PRO A 146 19.92 -25.29 17.42
C PRO A 146 20.48 -25.22 15.99
N GLU A 147 20.92 -26.38 15.45
CA GLU A 147 21.44 -26.51 14.08
C GLU A 147 20.35 -26.33 12.99
N SER A 148 19.08 -26.61 13.34
CA SER A 148 17.95 -26.49 12.43
C SER A 148 16.63 -26.24 13.16
N GLY A 149 15.61 -25.79 12.41
CA GLY A 149 14.26 -25.52 12.93
C GLY A 149 13.80 -24.09 12.69
N ARG A 150 12.79 -23.66 13.46
CA ARG A 150 12.24 -22.31 13.40
C ARG A 150 12.58 -21.51 14.65
N ILE A 151 13.02 -20.28 14.44
CA ILE A 151 13.41 -19.37 15.51
C ILE A 151 12.73 -18.01 15.37
N VAL A 152 12.30 -17.45 16.49
CA VAL A 152 11.84 -16.06 16.62
C VAL A 152 12.93 -15.28 17.33
N ILE A 153 13.34 -14.15 16.78
CA ILE A 153 14.42 -13.34 17.35
C ILE A 153 13.84 -12.02 17.84
N VAL A 154 14.16 -11.65 19.08
CA VAL A 154 13.84 -10.35 19.67
C VAL A 154 15.14 -9.65 20.02
N GLY A 155 15.44 -8.53 19.37
CA GLY A 155 16.61 -7.70 19.65
C GLY A 155 16.23 -6.41 20.38
N HIS A 156 16.85 -6.13 21.52
CA HIS A 156 16.64 -4.87 22.24
C HIS A 156 17.89 -3.99 22.18
N SER A 157 17.73 -2.71 21.82
CA SER A 157 18.84 -1.75 21.80
C SER A 157 20.04 -2.30 20.98
N LEU A 158 21.25 -2.40 21.54
CA LEU A 158 22.41 -3.06 20.90
C LEU A 158 22.12 -4.48 20.41
N GLY A 159 21.28 -5.24 21.11
CA GLY A 159 20.83 -6.57 20.68
C GLY A 159 20.12 -6.57 19.32
N SER A 160 19.53 -5.44 18.90
CA SER A 160 18.98 -5.28 17.54
C SER A 160 20.07 -5.28 16.46
N VAL A 161 21.23 -4.69 16.76
CA VAL A 161 22.39 -4.66 15.87
C VAL A 161 23.00 -6.06 15.75
N ILE A 162 23.14 -6.75 16.89
CA ILE A 162 23.63 -8.13 16.96
C ILE A 162 22.66 -9.07 16.22
N ALA A 163 21.35 -8.91 16.41
CA ALA A 163 20.33 -9.70 15.69
C ALA A 163 20.47 -9.56 14.18
N ALA A 164 20.61 -8.32 13.67
CA ALA A 164 20.76 -8.05 12.24
C ALA A 164 22.04 -8.71 11.68
N ASP A 165 23.15 -8.66 12.43
CA ASP A 165 24.41 -9.30 12.07
C ASP A 165 24.30 -10.82 11.99
N LEU A 166 23.60 -11.42 12.97
CA LEU A 166 23.38 -12.86 13.05
C LEU A 166 22.61 -13.41 11.85
N LEU A 167 21.68 -12.65 11.25
CA LEU A 167 20.81 -13.14 10.17
C LEU A 167 21.59 -13.84 9.04
N SER A 168 22.78 -13.32 8.70
CA SER A 168 23.62 -13.88 7.63
C SER A 168 24.51 -15.06 8.05
N ARG A 169 24.58 -15.35 9.35
CA ARG A 169 25.51 -16.29 10.00
C ARG A 169 24.79 -17.41 10.78
N LEU A 170 23.46 -17.40 10.86
CA LEU A 170 22.67 -18.45 11.49
C LEU A 170 22.89 -19.81 10.81
N PRO A 171 22.92 -20.94 11.55
CA PRO A 171 22.92 -22.28 10.96
C PRO A 171 22.00 -22.40 9.74
N ALA A 172 22.48 -23.02 8.66
CA ALA A 172 21.76 -23.03 7.38
C ALA A 172 20.39 -23.73 7.44
N GLY A 173 20.18 -24.59 8.44
CA GLY A 173 18.90 -25.24 8.71
C GLY A 173 17.91 -24.41 9.55
N LEU A 174 18.28 -23.20 9.98
CA LEU A 174 17.41 -22.32 10.76
C LEU A 174 16.67 -21.31 9.89
N GLU A 175 15.35 -21.34 10.00
CA GLU A 175 14.45 -20.32 9.48
C GLU A 175 14.07 -19.32 10.59
N VAL A 176 14.25 -18.02 10.32
CA VAL A 176 13.80 -16.94 11.19
C VAL A 176 12.34 -16.63 10.88
N ALA A 177 11.44 -17.18 11.68
CA ALA A 177 9.99 -17.02 11.55
C ALA A 177 9.53 -15.57 11.75
N GLY A 178 10.33 -14.78 12.48
CA GLY A 178 10.15 -13.33 12.62
C GLY A 178 11.30 -12.73 13.42
N LEU A 179 11.73 -11.53 13.02
CA LEU A 179 12.64 -10.70 13.81
C LEU A 179 11.89 -9.47 14.30
N VAL A 180 11.88 -9.28 15.62
CA VAL A 180 11.28 -8.12 16.29
C VAL A 180 12.41 -7.31 16.94
N THR A 181 12.59 -6.06 16.53
CA THR A 181 13.55 -5.16 17.19
C THR A 181 12.84 -4.09 17.99
N ILE A 182 13.37 -3.77 19.17
CA ILE A 182 12.77 -2.82 20.11
C ILE A 182 13.81 -1.81 20.59
N GLY A 183 13.51 -0.52 20.47
CA GLY A 183 14.45 0.55 20.81
C GLY A 183 15.76 0.50 20.00
N SER A 184 15.67 0.12 18.72
CA SER A 184 16.84 -0.14 17.88
C SER A 184 17.63 1.14 17.50
N PRO A 185 18.96 1.19 17.69
CA PRO A 185 19.80 2.30 17.26
C PRO A 185 20.22 2.21 15.78
N LEU A 186 19.77 1.21 15.02
CA LEU A 186 20.24 0.96 13.64
C LEU A 186 20.00 2.15 12.68
N ALA A 187 19.03 3.02 12.97
CA ALA A 187 18.76 4.23 12.19
C ALA A 187 19.55 5.46 12.64
N ASN A 188 20.37 5.34 13.69
CA ASN A 188 21.13 6.44 14.26
C ASN A 188 22.45 6.64 13.52
N ALA A 189 22.68 7.83 12.97
CA ALA A 189 23.90 8.16 12.22
C ALA A 189 25.19 8.05 13.05
N HIS A 190 25.11 8.06 14.39
CA HIS A 190 26.26 7.88 15.27
C HIS A 190 26.69 6.42 15.43
N PHE A 191 25.88 5.48 14.95
CA PHE A 191 26.21 4.06 14.90
C PHE A 191 26.65 3.72 13.49
N ASP A 192 27.96 3.52 13.27
CA ASP A 192 28.47 3.11 11.96
C ASP A 192 28.07 1.65 11.67
N VAL A 193 26.96 1.51 10.95
CA VAL A 193 26.40 0.23 10.50
C VAL A 193 26.58 0.04 8.99
N GLY A 194 27.52 0.75 8.35
CA GLY A 194 27.70 0.73 6.90
C GLY A 194 27.96 -0.69 6.33
N ALA A 195 28.72 -1.50 7.07
CA ALA A 195 28.96 -2.90 6.71
C ALA A 195 27.68 -3.76 6.77
N LEU A 196 26.82 -3.54 7.79
CA LEU A 196 25.53 -4.22 7.91
C LEU A 196 24.55 -3.77 6.83
N HIS A 197 24.52 -2.47 6.51
CA HIS A 197 23.75 -1.92 5.40
C HIS A 197 24.12 -2.60 4.06
N GLY A 198 25.42 -2.75 3.78
CA GLY A 198 25.87 -3.47 2.58
C GLY A 198 25.46 -4.95 2.56
N GLN A 199 25.55 -5.63 3.70
CA GLN A 199 25.21 -7.05 3.83
C GLN A 199 23.70 -7.33 3.73
N LEU A 200 22.88 -6.44 4.30
CA LEU A 200 21.42 -6.58 4.39
C LEU A 200 20.69 -5.65 3.40
N ARG A 201 21.37 -5.21 2.34
CA ARG A 201 20.73 -4.49 1.22
C ARG A 201 19.55 -5.29 0.66
N ASN A 202 19.67 -6.61 0.68
CA ASN A 202 18.61 -7.56 0.36
C ASN A 202 18.17 -8.31 1.62
N PRO A 203 16.87 -8.66 1.74
CA PRO A 203 16.42 -9.50 2.82
C PRO A 203 17.12 -10.88 2.77
N PRO A 204 17.64 -11.38 3.91
CA PRO A 204 18.21 -12.72 4.01
C PRO A 204 17.20 -13.81 3.63
N ALA A 205 17.66 -14.86 2.96
CA ALA A 205 16.80 -15.93 2.43
C ALA A 205 16.04 -16.72 3.52
N ASN A 206 16.63 -16.78 4.72
CA ASN A 206 16.08 -17.47 5.88
C ASN A 206 15.15 -16.58 6.73
N LEU A 207 14.88 -15.34 6.34
CA LEU A 207 14.07 -14.40 7.11
C LEU A 207 12.65 -14.30 6.55
N ALA A 208 11.65 -14.50 7.40
CA ALA A 208 10.24 -14.34 7.02
C ALA A 208 9.77 -12.88 7.01
N TRP A 209 10.07 -12.10 8.05
CA TRP A 209 9.71 -10.67 8.14
C TRP A 209 10.49 -9.92 9.24
N TRP A 210 10.70 -8.62 8.99
CA TRP A 210 11.30 -7.54 9.78
C TRP A 210 10.30 -6.62 10.53
N VAL A 211 9.98 -6.75 11.83
CA VAL A 211 9.22 -5.70 12.56
C VAL A 211 10.08 -4.93 13.56
N ASN A 212 10.15 -3.61 13.44
CA ASN A 212 10.81 -2.73 14.40
C ASN A 212 9.79 -1.89 15.16
N LEU A 213 9.80 -1.98 16.49
CA LEU A 213 8.96 -1.16 17.36
C LEU A 213 9.79 -0.02 17.96
N TRP A 214 9.30 1.19 17.81
CA TRP A 214 9.97 2.39 18.33
C TRP A 214 8.98 3.31 19.05
N SER A 215 9.49 4.14 19.93
CA SER A 215 8.71 5.14 20.67
C SER A 215 9.26 6.54 20.46
N ALA A 216 8.36 7.53 20.41
CA ALA A 216 8.76 8.93 20.30
C ALA A 216 9.45 9.47 21.57
N SER A 217 9.27 8.80 22.71
CA SER A 217 9.95 9.13 23.97
C SER A 217 11.26 8.36 24.16
N ASP A 218 11.67 7.54 23.18
CA ASP A 218 12.92 6.78 23.20
C ASP A 218 13.99 7.50 22.35
N PRO A 219 14.98 8.16 23.00
CA PRO A 219 16.00 8.93 22.29
C PRO A 219 17.00 8.05 21.52
N VAL A 220 17.12 6.76 21.85
CA VAL A 220 18.06 5.84 21.21
C VAL A 220 17.56 5.37 19.86
N ALA A 221 16.23 5.27 19.68
CA ALA A 221 15.60 4.89 18.43
C ALA A 221 15.69 5.97 17.33
N ALA A 222 16.36 7.10 17.61
CA ALA A 222 16.69 8.19 16.69
C ALA A 222 15.50 8.83 15.94
N LEU A 223 14.26 8.54 16.35
CA LEU A 223 13.00 9.05 15.77
C LEU A 223 12.89 8.90 14.24
N ARG A 224 13.64 7.97 13.62
CA ARG A 224 13.68 7.79 12.15
C ARG A 224 13.12 6.44 11.69
N GLY A 225 13.11 5.44 12.57
CA GLY A 225 12.75 4.06 12.23
C GLY A 225 13.83 3.33 11.42
N VAL A 226 13.92 2.02 11.59
CA VAL A 226 14.94 1.16 10.96
C VAL A 226 14.75 1.06 9.45
N SER A 227 13.53 1.29 8.94
CA SER A 227 13.23 1.30 7.50
C SER A 227 13.96 2.40 6.72
N SER A 228 14.54 3.40 7.40
CA SER A 228 15.41 4.40 6.78
C SER A 228 16.75 3.83 6.31
N VAL A 229 17.20 2.72 6.91
CA VAL A 229 18.43 1.99 6.56
C VAL A 229 18.10 0.69 5.83
N PHE A 230 17.05 -0.02 6.24
CA PHE A 230 16.62 -1.28 5.63
C PHE A 230 15.18 -1.16 5.11
N PRO A 231 14.95 -0.78 3.84
CA PRO A 231 13.62 -0.38 3.33
C PRO A 231 12.52 -1.45 3.41
N TRP A 232 12.89 -2.71 3.63
CA TRP A 232 11.99 -3.86 3.70
C TRP A 232 11.58 -4.22 5.15
N VAL A 233 11.94 -3.39 6.14
CA VAL A 233 11.54 -3.51 7.55
C VAL A 233 10.29 -2.68 7.84
N LEU A 234 9.34 -3.24 8.60
CA LEU A 234 8.15 -2.56 9.09
C LEU A 234 8.42 -1.84 10.40
N ASP A 235 8.44 -0.50 10.38
CA ASP A 235 8.46 0.32 11.59
C ASP A 235 7.05 0.57 12.15
N LEU A 236 6.86 0.31 13.43
CA LEU A 236 5.63 0.63 14.14
C LEU A 236 5.94 1.49 15.36
N LYS A 237 5.21 2.60 15.45
CA LYS A 237 5.26 3.45 16.62
C LYS A 237 4.40 2.85 17.71
N VAL A 238 4.97 2.58 18.88
CA VAL A 238 4.26 2.06 20.04
C VAL A 238 4.28 3.07 21.19
N PRO A 239 3.20 3.17 21.99
CA PRO A 239 3.20 3.98 23.18
C PRO A 239 4.04 3.29 24.27
N THR A 240 5.11 3.95 24.72
CA THR A 240 5.86 3.58 25.93
C THR A 240 5.73 4.70 26.97
N SER A 241 6.33 4.53 28.15
CA SER A 241 6.38 5.60 29.16
C SER A 241 6.90 6.91 28.56
N LEU A 242 6.39 8.05 29.04
CA LEU A 242 6.85 9.38 28.64
C LEU A 242 8.21 9.75 29.25
N LEU A 243 8.71 8.97 30.21
CA LEU A 243 10.01 9.17 30.85
C LEU A 243 11.14 8.51 30.02
N PRO A 244 12.24 9.23 29.69
CA PRO A 244 13.29 8.77 28.76
C PRO A 244 14.02 7.46 29.13
N GLY A 245 14.10 7.11 30.42
CA GLY A 245 14.72 5.85 30.87
C GLY A 245 13.76 4.66 30.75
N PRO A 246 12.58 4.71 31.41
CA PRO A 246 11.54 3.70 31.29
C PRO A 246 11.00 3.51 29.86
N SER A 247 11.10 4.52 28.99
CA SER A 247 10.68 4.44 27.58
C SER A 247 11.57 3.52 26.73
N HIS A 248 12.88 3.45 27.04
CA HIS A 248 13.84 2.58 26.36
C HIS A 248 13.89 1.16 26.96
N SER A 249 13.09 0.85 27.98
CA SER A 249 13.12 -0.45 28.66
C SER A 249 12.51 -1.56 27.79
N SER A 250 13.23 -2.68 27.65
CA SER A 250 12.72 -3.89 26.98
C SER A 250 11.37 -4.36 27.56
N ARG A 251 11.22 -4.26 28.89
CA ARG A 251 9.97 -4.55 29.61
C ARG A 251 8.80 -3.69 29.11
N ALA A 252 9.04 -2.39 28.89
CA ALA A 252 7.99 -1.48 28.45
C ALA A 252 7.55 -1.78 27.02
N TYR A 253 8.49 -2.07 26.11
CA TYR A 253 8.18 -2.46 24.74
C TYR A 253 7.47 -3.81 24.65
N LEU A 254 7.99 -4.85 25.31
CA LEU A 254 7.42 -6.20 25.24
C LEU A 254 6.09 -6.36 25.97
N GLY A 255 5.75 -5.43 26.86
CA GLY A 255 4.42 -5.35 27.47
C GLY A 255 3.35 -4.76 26.54
N THR A 256 3.69 -4.28 25.35
CA THR A 256 2.72 -3.72 24.40
C THR A 256 1.99 -4.82 23.63
N ALA A 257 0.73 -4.55 23.27
CA ALA A 257 -0.06 -5.45 22.42
C ALA A 257 0.63 -5.70 21.07
N ALA A 258 1.25 -4.68 20.45
CA ALA A 258 1.95 -4.84 19.19
C ALA A 258 3.13 -5.81 19.28
N ALA A 259 3.96 -5.72 20.34
CA ALA A 259 5.06 -6.65 20.56
C ALA A 259 4.57 -8.07 20.81
N ALA A 260 3.55 -8.22 21.67
CA ALA A 260 2.97 -9.52 21.99
C ALA A 260 2.32 -10.18 20.76
N THR A 261 1.59 -9.41 19.93
CA THR A 261 0.98 -9.92 18.70
C THR A 261 2.04 -10.34 17.69
N ALA A 262 3.10 -9.55 17.49
CA ALA A 262 4.18 -9.89 16.56
C ALA A 262 4.93 -11.17 17.00
N VAL A 263 5.33 -11.24 18.27
CA VAL A 263 6.06 -12.40 18.82
C VAL A 263 5.14 -13.63 18.88
N GLY A 264 3.90 -13.47 19.30
CA GLY A 264 2.90 -14.56 19.35
C GLY A 264 2.61 -15.15 17.98
N TYR A 265 2.42 -14.31 16.97
CA TYR A 265 2.25 -14.77 15.59
C TYR A 265 3.48 -15.53 15.08
N ALA A 266 4.68 -15.04 15.38
CA ALA A 266 5.93 -15.70 14.96
C ALA A 266 6.10 -17.09 15.62
N LEU A 267 5.70 -17.22 16.89
CA LEU A 267 5.83 -18.45 17.68
C LEU A 267 4.73 -19.48 17.38
N PHE A 268 3.50 -19.02 17.20
CA PHE A 268 2.32 -19.88 17.20
C PHE A 268 1.54 -19.85 15.87
N GLY A 269 1.91 -18.98 14.94
CA GLY A 269 1.24 -18.81 13.64
C GLY A 269 -0.06 -18.01 13.74
N SER A 270 -0.85 -18.06 12.66
CA SER A 270 -2.14 -17.38 12.60
C SER A 270 -3.12 -17.92 13.64
N ARG A 271 -3.83 -17.01 14.32
CA ARG A 271 -4.94 -17.34 15.22
C ARG A 271 -6.19 -17.82 14.49
N SER A 272 -6.22 -17.79 13.15
CA SER A 272 -7.34 -18.21 12.29
C SER A 272 -7.57 -19.74 12.34
N ARG A 273 -7.94 -20.25 13.51
CA ARG A 273 -8.71 -21.49 13.72
C ARG A 273 -10.08 -21.17 14.32
N GLU A 274 -10.48 -19.90 14.34
CA GLU A 274 -11.84 -19.53 14.70
C GLU A 274 -12.77 -20.07 13.60
N ILE A 275 -13.59 -21.06 13.99
CA ILE A 275 -14.94 -21.20 13.47
C ILE A 275 -15.46 -19.77 13.31
N VAL A 276 -15.63 -19.33 12.06
CA VAL A 276 -16.21 -18.02 11.74
C VAL A 276 -17.47 -17.92 12.58
N LEU A 277 -17.43 -17.15 13.67
CA LEU A 277 -18.62 -16.74 14.37
C LEU A 277 -19.46 -16.12 13.26
N ALA A 278 -20.55 -16.80 12.89
CA ALA A 278 -21.41 -16.41 11.80
C ALA A 278 -21.61 -14.91 11.90
N SER A 279 -20.93 -14.18 11.02
CA SER A 279 -20.98 -12.74 11.04
C SER A 279 -22.44 -12.38 10.83
N THR A 280 -22.95 -11.45 11.63
CA THR A 280 -24.34 -10.97 11.57
C THR A 280 -24.50 -10.03 10.37
N GLY A 281 -24.08 -10.51 9.20
CA GLY A 281 -24.27 -9.88 7.93
C GLY A 281 -25.74 -9.81 7.59
N VAL A 282 -26.22 -8.61 7.30
CA VAL A 282 -27.55 -8.44 6.74
C VAL A 282 -27.39 -8.38 5.23
N ASP A 283 -28.25 -9.08 4.50
CA ASP A 283 -28.33 -9.00 3.03
C ASP A 283 -28.90 -7.62 2.65
N ILE A 284 -28.02 -6.61 2.67
CA ILE A 284 -28.34 -5.24 2.29
C ILE A 284 -27.76 -4.93 0.92
N THR A 285 -28.45 -4.05 0.19
CA THR A 285 -27.97 -3.55 -1.09
C THR A 285 -26.64 -2.82 -0.95
N LEU A 286 -25.71 -3.13 -1.86
CA LEU A 286 -24.46 -2.39 -2.03
C LEU A 286 -24.77 -0.96 -2.48
N ASP A 287 -24.16 0.02 -1.83
CA ASP A 287 -24.20 1.39 -2.31
C ASP A 287 -23.44 1.51 -3.65
N PRO A 288 -23.65 2.59 -4.43
CA PRO A 288 -23.00 2.74 -5.74
C PRO A 288 -21.46 2.68 -5.67
N GLN A 289 -20.87 3.18 -4.59
CA GLN A 289 -19.42 3.22 -4.39
C GLN A 289 -18.85 1.83 -4.10
N GLU A 290 -19.49 1.08 -3.20
CA GLU A 290 -19.17 -0.32 -2.90
C GLU A 290 -19.33 -1.20 -4.14
N ARG A 291 -20.40 -0.99 -4.92
CA ARG A 291 -20.68 -1.73 -6.16
C ARG A 291 -19.56 -1.54 -7.18
N THR A 292 -19.18 -0.29 -7.46
CA THR A 292 -18.09 0.01 -8.40
C THR A 292 -16.76 -0.57 -7.92
N GLY A 293 -16.49 -0.52 -6.61
CA GLY A 293 -15.29 -1.13 -6.02
C GLY A 293 -15.24 -2.65 -6.19
N LEU A 294 -16.34 -3.35 -5.93
CA LEU A 294 -16.42 -4.79 -6.13
C LEU A 294 -16.34 -5.18 -7.60
N GLN A 295 -16.89 -4.38 -8.52
CA GLN A 295 -16.75 -4.58 -9.96
C GLN A 295 -15.31 -4.39 -10.43
N ALA A 296 -14.61 -3.38 -9.93
CA ALA A 296 -13.19 -3.17 -10.22
C ALA A 296 -12.34 -4.35 -9.75
N LEU A 297 -12.57 -4.85 -8.53
CA LEU A 297 -11.90 -6.03 -8.02
C LEU A 297 -12.24 -7.26 -8.87
N ARG A 298 -13.51 -7.47 -9.24
CA ARG A 298 -13.91 -8.60 -10.10
C ARG A 298 -13.21 -8.55 -11.45
N TYR A 299 -13.14 -7.37 -12.06
CA TYR A 299 -12.47 -7.19 -13.34
C TYR A 299 -10.97 -7.47 -13.23
N ALA A 300 -10.31 -7.01 -12.17
CA ALA A 300 -8.91 -7.33 -11.91
C ALA A 300 -8.68 -8.84 -11.70
N HIS A 301 -9.59 -9.53 -11.01
CA HIS A 301 -9.55 -10.99 -10.88
C HIS A 301 -9.60 -11.69 -12.25
N LEU A 302 -10.54 -11.30 -13.11
CA LEU A 302 -10.67 -11.85 -14.47
C LEU A 302 -9.44 -11.59 -15.33
N ILE A 303 -8.79 -10.42 -15.17
CA ILE A 303 -7.48 -10.16 -15.79
C ILE A 303 -6.44 -11.16 -15.26
N SER A 304 -6.37 -11.36 -13.94
CA SER A 304 -5.36 -12.23 -13.30
C SER A 304 -5.48 -13.71 -13.69
N GLU A 305 -6.69 -14.17 -14.03
CA GLU A 305 -6.96 -15.54 -14.51
C GLU A 305 -6.38 -15.78 -15.91
N ARG A 306 -6.16 -14.71 -16.69
CA ARG A 306 -5.63 -14.75 -18.07
C ARG A 306 -4.14 -14.45 -18.15
N LEU A 307 -3.48 -14.20 -17.02
CA LEU A 307 -2.04 -13.96 -16.94
C LEU A 307 -1.31 -15.23 -16.51
N ASP A 308 -0.10 -15.41 -17.05
CA ASP A 308 0.79 -16.52 -16.73
C ASP A 308 2.16 -16.07 -16.19
N GLY A 309 2.88 -17.00 -15.57
CA GLY A 309 4.27 -16.82 -15.14
C GLY A 309 4.47 -15.66 -14.15
N GLU A 310 5.61 -14.96 -14.27
CA GLU A 310 5.98 -13.89 -13.34
C GLU A 310 5.02 -12.69 -13.35
N GLN A 311 4.40 -12.39 -14.50
CA GLN A 311 3.43 -11.30 -14.59
C GLN A 311 2.18 -11.62 -13.76
N ALA A 312 1.68 -12.85 -13.83
CA ALA A 312 0.56 -13.31 -13.02
C ALA A 312 0.85 -13.23 -11.52
N GLU A 313 2.04 -13.67 -11.09
CA GLU A 313 2.46 -13.62 -9.69
C GLU A 313 2.53 -12.18 -9.16
N ARG A 314 3.11 -11.25 -9.94
CA ARG A 314 3.11 -9.82 -9.58
C ARG A 314 1.70 -9.25 -9.51
N TYR A 315 0.85 -9.59 -10.49
CA TYR A 315 -0.52 -9.08 -10.57
C TYR A 315 -1.39 -9.58 -9.40
N ARG A 316 -1.37 -10.89 -9.11
CA ARG A 316 -2.12 -11.48 -7.99
C ARG A 316 -1.61 -10.96 -6.63
N GLY A 317 -0.30 -10.78 -6.48
CA GLY A 317 0.28 -10.18 -5.28
C GLY A 317 -0.21 -8.75 -5.04
N ALA A 318 -0.21 -7.91 -6.08
CA ALA A 318 -0.74 -6.54 -6.00
C ALA A 318 -2.26 -6.53 -5.75
N LEU A 319 -3.02 -7.36 -6.47
CA LEU A 319 -4.47 -7.50 -6.30
C LEU A 319 -4.85 -7.91 -4.87
N ARG A 320 -4.09 -8.81 -4.24
CA ARG A 320 -4.33 -9.22 -2.85
C ARG A 320 -4.21 -8.03 -1.89
N LEU A 321 -3.18 -7.21 -2.04
CA LEU A 321 -2.97 -6.01 -1.20
C LEU A 321 -4.06 -4.95 -1.44
N VAL A 322 -4.41 -4.73 -2.70
CA VAL A 322 -5.47 -3.80 -3.12
C VAL A 322 -6.83 -4.24 -2.57
N GLN A 323 -7.17 -5.51 -2.69
CA GLN A 323 -8.42 -6.06 -2.18
C GLN A 323 -8.51 -5.93 -0.65
N ALA A 324 -7.43 -6.27 0.08
CA ALA A 324 -7.38 -6.07 1.52
C ALA A 324 -7.68 -4.61 1.92
N ALA A 325 -7.06 -3.66 1.22
CA ALA A 325 -7.27 -2.23 1.47
C ALA A 325 -8.71 -1.78 1.15
N VAL A 326 -9.28 -2.23 0.03
CA VAL A 326 -10.66 -1.93 -0.38
C VAL A 326 -11.67 -2.44 0.64
N ILE A 327 -11.55 -3.70 1.07
CA ILE A 327 -12.48 -4.31 2.02
C ILE A 327 -12.37 -3.66 3.40
N ALA A 328 -11.14 -3.33 3.84
CA ALA A 328 -10.92 -2.59 5.08
C ALA A 328 -11.58 -1.20 5.04
N ASP A 329 -11.50 -0.48 3.92
CA ASP A 329 -12.14 0.83 3.77
C ASP A 329 -13.67 0.74 3.81
N ILE A 330 -14.27 -0.23 3.11
CA ILE A 330 -15.72 -0.48 3.17
C ILE A 330 -16.15 -0.73 4.62
N ARG A 331 -15.41 -1.56 5.38
CA ARG A 331 -15.71 -1.84 6.79
C ARG A 331 -15.62 -0.58 7.66
N VAL A 332 -14.58 0.23 7.48
CA VAL A 332 -14.41 1.51 8.21
C VAL A 332 -15.55 2.47 7.90
N ARG A 333 -15.95 2.61 6.63
CA ARG A 333 -17.07 3.47 6.23
C ARG A 333 -18.41 2.97 6.77
N ALA A 334 -18.68 1.67 6.68
CA ALA A 334 -19.86 1.05 7.24
C ALA A 334 -19.96 1.34 8.76
N HIS A 335 -18.87 1.16 9.49
CA HIS A 335 -18.82 1.46 10.93
C HIS A 335 -19.04 2.95 11.23
N ARG A 336 -18.38 3.86 10.51
CA ARG A 336 -18.54 5.32 10.68
C ARG A 336 -19.98 5.78 10.41
N ASN A 337 -20.64 5.17 9.43
CA ASN A 337 -22.01 5.49 9.04
C ASN A 337 -23.06 4.69 9.82
N ASN A 338 -22.65 3.90 10.83
CA ASN A 338 -23.50 3.01 11.61
C ASN A 338 -24.37 2.09 10.74
N ARG A 339 -23.81 1.61 9.62
CA ARG A 339 -24.47 0.73 8.64
C ARG A 339 -23.88 -0.70 8.76
N PRO A 340 -24.71 -1.76 8.67
CA PRO A 340 -24.20 -3.13 8.65
C PRO A 340 -23.33 -3.40 7.42
N LEU A 341 -22.43 -4.38 7.51
CA LEU A 341 -21.59 -4.79 6.39
C LEU A 341 -22.38 -5.71 5.44
N PRO A 342 -22.42 -5.45 4.12
CA PRO A 342 -23.07 -6.34 3.16
C PRO A 342 -22.48 -7.75 3.17
N LEU A 343 -23.31 -8.79 2.98
CA LEU A 343 -22.85 -10.19 2.90
C LEU A 343 -21.81 -10.39 1.79
N ALA A 344 -22.00 -9.75 0.63
CA ALA A 344 -21.08 -9.81 -0.50
C ALA A 344 -19.64 -9.32 -0.19
N VAL A 345 -19.42 -8.63 0.94
CA VAL A 345 -18.12 -8.07 1.35
C VAL A 345 -17.45 -8.91 2.45
N GLN A 346 -18.22 -9.68 3.22
CA GLN A 346 -17.72 -10.38 4.42
C GLN A 346 -16.66 -11.42 4.11
N ASP A 347 -16.89 -12.21 3.06
CA ASP A 347 -16.01 -13.32 2.69
C ASP A 347 -14.89 -12.89 1.73
N LEU A 348 -14.73 -11.58 1.50
CA LEU A 348 -13.74 -11.04 0.55
C LEU A 348 -12.47 -10.54 1.22
N GLU A 349 -12.37 -10.58 2.55
CA GLU A 349 -11.11 -10.24 3.23
C GLU A 349 -10.05 -11.32 2.92
N PRO A 350 -8.96 -10.96 2.22
CA PRO A 350 -7.94 -11.94 1.91
C PRO A 350 -7.14 -12.28 3.17
N ASP A 351 -6.87 -13.56 3.38
CA ASP A 351 -5.83 -13.97 4.31
C ASP A 351 -4.47 -13.68 3.67
N LEU A 352 -3.85 -12.55 4.07
CA LEU A 352 -2.53 -12.13 3.58
C LEU A 352 -1.39 -13.10 3.92
N THR A 353 -1.65 -14.08 4.80
CA THR A 353 -0.69 -15.12 5.19
C THR A 353 -0.81 -16.37 4.32
N SER A 354 -1.83 -16.45 3.46
CA SER A 354 -2.10 -17.59 2.58
C SER A 354 -2.07 -17.21 1.10
N SER A 355 -2.03 -18.22 0.23
CA SER A 355 -2.11 -18.02 -1.22
C SER A 355 -3.55 -17.77 -1.72
N GLY A 356 -4.57 -18.05 -0.90
CA GLY A 356 -5.97 -17.89 -1.28
C GLY A 356 -6.35 -16.42 -1.45
N LEU A 357 -7.06 -16.10 -2.53
CA LEU A 357 -7.63 -14.77 -2.75
C LEU A 357 -9.13 -14.94 -3.08
N PRO A 358 -10.04 -14.57 -2.19
CA PRO A 358 -11.48 -14.70 -2.45
C PRO A 358 -11.90 -13.79 -3.61
N VAL A 359 -12.76 -14.30 -4.48
CA VAL A 359 -13.18 -13.59 -5.70
C VAL A 359 -14.53 -12.91 -5.45
N PRO A 360 -14.67 -11.59 -5.71
CA PRO A 360 -15.96 -10.91 -5.64
C PRO A 360 -17.03 -11.61 -6.49
N PRO A 361 -18.29 -11.69 -6.05
CA PRO A 361 -19.36 -12.25 -6.86
C PRO A 361 -19.68 -11.35 -8.06
N ALA A 362 -20.24 -11.94 -9.12
CA ALA A 362 -20.71 -11.16 -10.26
C ALA A 362 -21.94 -10.33 -9.87
N SER A 363 -21.94 -9.03 -10.18
CA SER A 363 -23.06 -8.12 -9.88
C SER A 363 -24.14 -8.22 -10.96
N ARG A 364 -25.38 -8.61 -10.62
CA ARG A 364 -26.49 -8.79 -11.58
C ARG A 364 -27.60 -7.72 -11.48
N HIS A 365 -27.28 -6.55 -10.93
CA HIS A 365 -28.29 -5.56 -10.54
C HIS A 365 -28.25 -4.24 -11.32
N LEU A 366 -27.47 -4.16 -12.40
CA LEU A 366 -27.41 -2.97 -13.25
C LEU A 366 -28.10 -3.26 -14.57
N SER A 367 -28.95 -2.34 -14.99
CA SER A 367 -29.40 -2.28 -16.38
C SER A 367 -28.23 -1.95 -17.31
N GLN A 368 -28.42 -2.23 -18.60
CA GLN A 368 -27.45 -1.89 -19.64
C GLN A 368 -27.17 -0.38 -19.68
N GLU A 369 -28.17 0.46 -19.41
CA GLU A 369 -28.03 1.91 -19.35
C GLU A 369 -27.18 2.36 -18.15
N GLU A 370 -27.44 1.83 -16.95
CA GLU A 370 -26.67 2.18 -15.76
C GLU A 370 -25.23 1.67 -15.81
N ALA A 371 -24.94 0.67 -16.66
CA ALA A 371 -23.61 0.07 -16.80
C ALA A 371 -22.66 0.85 -17.72
N VAL A 372 -23.17 1.72 -18.61
CA VAL A 372 -22.35 2.42 -19.63
C VAL A 372 -21.19 3.19 -19.00
N VAL A 373 -21.49 4.11 -18.07
CA VAL A 373 -20.48 4.98 -17.44
C VAL A 373 -19.50 4.18 -16.59
N PRO A 374 -19.94 3.27 -15.69
CA PRO A 374 -19.02 2.44 -14.91
C PRO A 374 -18.08 1.59 -15.78
N LEU A 375 -18.56 0.99 -16.86
CA LEU A 375 -17.74 0.11 -17.70
C LEU A 375 -16.65 0.88 -18.46
N ILE A 376 -16.98 2.06 -19.01
CA ILE A 376 -15.99 2.96 -19.63
C ILE A 376 -14.94 3.37 -18.59
N THR A 377 -15.40 3.77 -17.39
CA THR A 377 -14.51 4.18 -16.30
C THR A 377 -13.56 3.04 -15.90
N LEU A 378 -14.06 1.80 -15.77
CA LEU A 378 -13.25 0.64 -15.42
C LEU A 378 -12.24 0.27 -16.52
N ALA A 379 -12.59 0.44 -17.80
CA ALA A 379 -11.71 0.12 -18.92
C ALA A 379 -10.49 1.06 -19.02
N GLU A 380 -10.64 2.31 -18.58
CA GLU A 380 -9.59 3.31 -18.64
C GLU A 380 -8.61 3.23 -17.45
N GLN A 381 -9.05 2.74 -16.29
CA GLN A 381 -8.28 2.87 -15.05
C GLN A 381 -7.24 1.80 -14.76
N ASN A 382 -6.23 2.18 -13.98
CA ASN A 382 -5.35 1.21 -13.31
C ASN A 382 -6.04 0.66 -12.06
N LEU A 383 -6.60 -0.54 -12.18
CA LEU A 383 -7.31 -1.24 -11.10
C LEU A 383 -6.42 -1.62 -9.91
N LEU A 384 -5.09 -1.62 -10.10
CA LEU A 384 -4.11 -2.04 -9.10
C LEU A 384 -3.27 -0.86 -8.57
N ALA A 385 -3.67 0.39 -8.78
CA ALA A 385 -2.90 1.52 -8.26
C ALA A 385 -2.63 1.38 -6.74
N PRO A 386 -1.43 1.74 -6.26
CA PRO A 386 -0.34 2.42 -6.97
C PRO A 386 0.59 1.47 -7.77
N PHE A 387 0.28 0.18 -7.86
CA PHE A 387 1.11 -0.78 -8.59
C PHE A 387 0.92 -0.61 -10.10
N GLU A 388 2.03 -0.48 -10.84
CA GLU A 388 2.02 -0.37 -12.30
C GLU A 388 2.46 -1.71 -12.91
N ILE A 389 1.49 -2.42 -13.48
CA ILE A 389 1.70 -3.69 -14.17
C ILE A 389 1.05 -3.57 -15.55
N ASP A 390 1.88 -3.53 -16.59
CA ASP A 390 1.40 -3.51 -17.96
C ASP A 390 0.66 -4.81 -18.26
N VAL A 391 -0.53 -4.73 -18.84
CA VAL A 391 -1.38 -5.86 -19.20
C VAL A 391 -1.76 -5.70 -20.65
N ASP A 392 -1.56 -6.77 -21.43
CA ASP A 392 -1.88 -6.75 -22.84
C ASP A 392 -3.34 -6.32 -23.08
N ARG A 393 -3.55 -5.46 -24.08
CA ARG A 393 -4.88 -4.91 -24.37
C ARG A 393 -5.90 -6.01 -24.68
N LYS A 394 -5.49 -7.08 -25.34
CA LYS A 394 -6.35 -8.23 -25.64
C LYS A 394 -6.84 -8.89 -24.35
N VAL A 395 -5.96 -9.08 -23.36
CA VAL A 395 -6.33 -9.64 -22.05
C VAL A 395 -7.36 -8.76 -21.34
N ARG A 396 -7.20 -7.44 -21.39
CA ARG A 396 -8.18 -6.50 -20.83
C ARG A 396 -9.55 -6.58 -21.51
N ILE A 397 -9.58 -6.66 -22.85
CA ILE A 397 -10.83 -6.82 -23.61
C ILE A 397 -11.52 -8.13 -23.22
N GLU A 398 -10.80 -9.25 -23.26
CA GLU A 398 -11.38 -10.57 -22.95
C GLU A 398 -11.89 -10.64 -21.50
N ALA A 399 -11.17 -10.06 -20.54
CA ALA A 399 -11.64 -9.98 -19.15
C ALA A 399 -12.87 -9.07 -18.99
N MET A 400 -13.02 -8.03 -19.81
CA MET A 400 -14.21 -7.16 -19.81
C MET A 400 -15.42 -7.85 -20.44
N GLU A 401 -15.20 -8.71 -21.45
CA GLU A 401 -16.22 -9.61 -22.01
C GLU A 401 -16.72 -10.58 -20.93
N ASP A 402 -15.83 -11.18 -20.16
CA ASP A 402 -16.20 -12.05 -19.04
C ASP A 402 -16.94 -11.29 -17.93
N LEU A 403 -16.52 -10.05 -17.63
CA LEU A 403 -17.17 -9.20 -16.62
C LEU A 403 -18.62 -8.92 -17.00
N THR A 404 -18.83 -8.42 -18.21
CA THR A 404 -20.17 -8.06 -18.73
C THR A 404 -21.06 -9.28 -18.93
N ALA A 405 -20.51 -10.42 -19.33
CA ALA A 405 -21.21 -11.70 -19.32
C ALA A 405 -21.64 -12.12 -17.90
N GLY A 406 -20.74 -12.00 -16.92
CA GLY A 406 -21.04 -12.27 -15.51
C GLY A 406 -22.13 -11.35 -14.93
N MET A 407 -22.19 -10.11 -15.40
CA MET A 407 -23.23 -9.14 -15.05
C MET A 407 -24.61 -9.45 -15.67
N GLY A 408 -24.67 -10.38 -16.62
CA GLY A 408 -25.89 -10.68 -17.38
C GLY A 408 -26.18 -9.71 -18.52
N LEU A 409 -25.20 -8.88 -18.90
CA LEU A 409 -25.33 -7.89 -19.98
C LEU A 409 -24.81 -8.40 -21.34
N GLY A 410 -24.28 -9.63 -21.36
CA GLY A 410 -23.69 -10.27 -22.54
C GLY A 410 -22.24 -9.86 -22.78
N SER A 411 -21.44 -10.78 -23.33
CA SER A 411 -20.01 -10.58 -23.57
C SER A 411 -19.73 -9.52 -24.65
N SER A 412 -20.62 -9.36 -25.63
CA SER A 412 -20.46 -8.37 -26.70
C SER A 412 -20.38 -6.94 -26.16
N LEU A 413 -21.07 -6.63 -25.05
CA LEU A 413 -21.00 -5.31 -24.43
C LEU A 413 -19.57 -4.98 -23.99
N GLY A 414 -18.86 -5.94 -23.39
CA GLY A 414 -17.48 -5.74 -22.94
C GLY A 414 -16.53 -5.39 -24.09
N ARG A 415 -16.74 -5.97 -25.27
CA ARG A 415 -16.02 -5.58 -26.49
C ARG A 415 -16.40 -4.18 -26.96
N SER A 416 -17.69 -3.85 -26.99
CA SER A 416 -18.19 -2.55 -27.43
C SER A 416 -17.66 -1.39 -26.58
N VAL A 417 -17.39 -1.60 -25.29
CA VAL A 417 -16.73 -0.62 -24.40
C VAL A 417 -15.37 -0.19 -24.96
N PHE A 418 -14.52 -1.13 -25.33
CA PHE A 418 -13.20 -0.84 -25.89
C PHE A 418 -13.26 -0.28 -27.31
N GLU A 419 -14.22 -0.72 -28.12
CA GLU A 419 -14.46 -0.14 -29.45
C GLU A 419 -14.88 1.33 -29.36
N ALA A 420 -15.75 1.68 -28.42
CA ALA A 420 -16.19 3.05 -28.19
C ALA A 420 -15.02 3.95 -27.75
N LEU A 421 -14.13 3.45 -26.88
CA LEU A 421 -12.90 4.14 -26.49
C LEU A 421 -11.94 4.35 -27.66
N ASP A 422 -11.79 3.37 -28.55
CA ASP A 422 -10.96 3.48 -29.75
C ASP A 422 -11.53 4.47 -30.77
N GLU A 423 -12.85 4.49 -30.92
CA GLU A 423 -13.55 5.43 -31.77
C GLU A 423 -13.45 6.87 -31.23
N ALA A 424 -13.69 7.07 -29.93
CA ALA A 424 -13.49 8.37 -29.29
C ALA A 424 -12.04 8.88 -29.48
N THR A 425 -11.05 8.00 -29.31
CA THR A 425 -9.63 8.36 -29.55
C THR A 425 -9.39 8.79 -30.99
N ARG A 426 -9.94 8.06 -31.98
CA ARG A 426 -9.81 8.42 -33.41
C ARG A 426 -10.47 9.75 -33.74
N VAL A 427 -11.60 10.07 -33.13
CA VAL A 427 -12.30 11.35 -33.32
C VAL A 427 -11.44 12.52 -32.82
N LEU A 428 -10.82 12.38 -31.64
CA LEU A 428 -10.01 13.45 -31.06
C LEU A 428 -8.64 13.62 -31.73
N GLU A 429 -8.02 12.56 -32.23
CA GLU A 429 -6.68 12.62 -32.86
C GLU A 429 -6.70 13.05 -34.34
N GLY A 430 -7.84 12.88 -35.03
CA GLY A 430 -7.96 13.19 -36.46
C GLY A 430 -6.91 12.45 -37.33
N LYS A 431 -6.30 13.14 -38.31
CA LYS A 431 -5.21 12.60 -39.16
C LYS A 431 -3.82 12.63 -38.50
N ARG A 432 -3.70 13.12 -37.26
CA ARG A 432 -2.45 13.22 -36.49
C ARG A 432 -2.21 11.97 -35.63
N ALA A 433 -2.67 10.81 -36.08
CA ALA A 433 -2.27 9.55 -35.47
C ALA A 433 -0.78 9.31 -35.78
N ILE A 434 0.12 9.71 -34.88
CA ILE A 434 1.47 9.12 -34.67
C ILE A 434 2.05 9.76 -33.40
N ARG A 435 2.33 8.89 -32.41
CA ARG A 435 2.94 9.15 -31.07
C ARG A 435 1.99 9.64 -29.98
N TRP A 436 0.84 8.98 -29.81
CA TRP A 436 0.26 8.90 -28.47
C TRP A 436 1.01 7.82 -27.66
N VAL A 437 1.54 8.25 -26.51
CA VAL A 437 2.32 7.44 -25.59
C VAL A 437 1.56 6.17 -25.27
N LYS A 438 2.26 5.02 -25.24
CA LYS A 438 1.71 3.74 -24.80
C LYS A 438 1.06 3.95 -23.43
N TRP A 439 -0.28 4.02 -23.40
CA TRP A 439 -1.09 4.13 -22.19
C TRP A 439 -0.88 2.97 -21.19
N GLY A 440 -0.09 1.95 -21.54
CA GLY A 440 0.41 0.95 -20.59
C GLY A 440 1.35 1.50 -19.51
N THR A 441 1.89 2.73 -19.66
CA THR A 441 2.81 3.35 -18.68
C THR A 441 2.29 4.60 -17.99
N VAL A 442 1.05 5.02 -18.26
CA VAL A 442 0.43 6.12 -17.52
C VAL A 442 -0.58 5.48 -16.58
N ALA A 443 -0.25 5.40 -15.30
CA ALA A 443 -1.25 5.15 -14.29
C ALA A 443 -2.34 6.23 -14.42
N ILE A 444 -3.50 5.89 -15.01
CA ILE A 444 -4.76 6.58 -14.76
C ILE A 444 -5.23 6.20 -13.34
N GLY A 445 -4.32 6.27 -12.36
CA GLY A 445 -4.65 6.42 -10.95
C GLY A 445 -4.92 7.89 -10.60
N THR A 446 -4.70 8.79 -11.56
CA THR A 446 -4.87 10.23 -11.44
C THR A 446 -5.36 10.79 -12.77
N LEU A 447 -6.66 10.72 -13.05
CA LEU A 447 -7.27 11.90 -13.66
C LEU A 447 -7.13 12.99 -12.59
N ALA A 448 -6.03 13.74 -12.67
CA ALA A 448 -5.70 14.85 -11.80
C ALA A 448 -6.67 16.01 -12.06
N LEU A 449 -7.96 15.79 -11.79
CA LEU A 449 -8.94 16.83 -11.51
C LEU A 449 -9.00 17.14 -10.01
N ALA A 450 -8.01 16.68 -9.24
CA ALA A 450 -7.76 17.15 -7.88
C ALA A 450 -7.10 18.55 -7.83
N LEU A 451 -6.78 19.18 -8.97
CA LEU A 451 -6.21 20.54 -9.03
C LEU A 451 -7.11 21.58 -9.73
N ALA A 452 -8.40 21.31 -9.82
CA ALA A 452 -9.40 22.30 -10.24
C ALA A 452 -10.55 22.32 -9.24
N THR A 453 -10.35 23.01 -8.12
CA THR A 453 -11.35 23.31 -7.09
C THR A 453 -12.51 24.13 -7.64
N GLY A 454 -13.46 23.49 -8.31
CA GLY A 454 -14.68 24.14 -8.81
C GLY A 454 -15.93 23.27 -8.90
N GLY A 455 -15.87 21.99 -8.50
CA GLY A 455 -16.96 21.03 -8.74
C GLY A 455 -17.90 20.72 -7.57
N LEU A 456 -17.65 21.23 -6.37
CA LEU A 456 -18.57 21.14 -5.22
C LEU A 456 -18.75 22.53 -4.61
N ALA A 457 -19.50 23.38 -5.28
CA ALA A 457 -20.10 24.53 -4.62
C ALA A 457 -21.19 23.99 -3.69
N LEU A 458 -20.81 23.59 -2.47
CA LEU A 458 -21.74 23.65 -1.34
C LEU A 458 -22.22 25.10 -1.29
N ALA A 459 -23.52 25.30 -1.49
CA ALA A 459 -24.17 26.58 -1.31
C ALA A 459 -24.02 27.01 0.16
N ALA A 460 -22.89 27.64 0.49
CA ALA A 460 -22.77 28.43 1.69
C ALA A 460 -23.55 29.72 1.44
N ALA A 461 -24.66 29.86 2.13
CA ALA A 461 -25.37 31.13 2.23
C ALA A 461 -24.36 32.26 2.56
N PRO A 462 -24.56 33.49 2.04
CA PRO A 462 -23.60 34.57 2.23
C PRO A 462 -23.57 34.99 3.70
N GLY A 463 -22.47 34.67 4.38
CA GLY A 463 -22.14 35.18 5.70
C GLY A 463 -21.68 34.11 6.68
N LEU A 464 -20.41 34.24 7.10
CA LEU A 464 -19.73 33.59 8.22
C LEU A 464 -18.90 32.32 7.92
N ALA A 465 -17.64 32.39 8.39
CA ALA A 465 -16.65 31.32 8.58
C ALA A 465 -15.96 30.74 7.34
N GLY A 466 -14.88 31.41 6.92
CA GLY A 466 -13.81 30.79 6.14
C GLY A 466 -12.99 29.78 6.97
N ALA A 467 -12.48 28.76 6.25
CA ALA A 467 -11.42 27.81 6.65
C ALA A 467 -11.77 26.38 7.11
N ALA A 468 -12.94 25.79 6.78
CA ALA A 468 -13.21 24.39 7.18
C ALA A 468 -13.93 23.46 6.19
N ALA A 469 -14.01 23.75 4.89
CA ALA A 469 -14.84 22.95 3.95
C ALA A 469 -14.09 22.29 2.76
N VAL A 470 -12.75 22.25 2.74
CA VAL A 470 -11.97 21.71 1.59
C VAL A 470 -11.48 20.25 1.81
N THR A 471 -11.76 19.63 2.96
CA THR A 471 -11.06 18.40 3.37
C THR A 471 -11.80 17.08 3.09
N SER A 472 -13.04 17.09 2.59
CA SER A 472 -13.85 15.85 2.47
C SER A 472 -13.52 15.00 1.23
N ALA A 473 -13.06 15.57 0.12
CA ALA A 473 -12.67 14.82 -1.08
C ALA A 473 -11.24 14.22 -0.99
N LEU A 474 -10.38 14.78 -0.12
CA LEU A 474 -9.00 14.34 0.09
C LEU A 474 -8.82 13.35 1.25
N ALA A 475 -9.85 13.12 2.07
CA ALA A 475 -9.78 12.12 3.15
C ALA A 475 -9.70 10.66 2.65
N GLY A 476 -9.85 10.43 1.33
CA GLY A 476 -9.79 9.13 0.68
C GLY A 476 -8.40 8.66 0.23
N PHE A 477 -7.33 9.47 0.33
CA PHE A 477 -5.99 9.11 -0.18
C PHE A 477 -5.16 8.21 0.77
N GLY A 478 -5.78 7.18 1.34
CA GLY A 478 -5.07 5.98 1.79
C GLY A 478 -4.92 4.98 0.63
N PRO A 479 -4.29 3.81 0.84
CA PRO A 479 -4.22 2.74 -0.17
C PRO A 479 -5.59 2.28 -0.73
N GLY A 480 -6.71 2.68 -0.09
CA GLY A 480 -8.09 2.47 -0.55
C GLY A 480 -8.71 3.62 -1.38
N GLY A 481 -7.93 4.63 -1.81
CA GLY A 481 -8.43 5.80 -2.56
C GLY A 481 -8.91 5.52 -3.99
N MET A 482 -8.71 4.31 -4.52
CA MET A 482 -9.12 3.94 -5.88
C MET A 482 -10.63 3.94 -6.08
N ILE A 483 -11.41 3.54 -5.07
CA ILE A 483 -12.87 3.58 -5.17
C ILE A 483 -13.36 5.03 -5.18
N GLY A 484 -12.73 5.91 -4.39
CA GLY A 484 -12.99 7.34 -4.44
C GLY A 484 -12.66 7.94 -5.81
N GLY A 485 -11.55 7.50 -6.43
CA GLY A 485 -11.15 7.89 -7.78
C GLY A 485 -12.09 7.38 -8.88
N LEU A 486 -12.57 6.13 -8.79
CA LEU A 486 -13.58 5.55 -9.68
C LEU A 486 -14.92 6.29 -9.59
N VAL A 487 -15.39 6.57 -8.37
CA VAL A 487 -16.61 7.35 -8.17
C VAL A 487 -16.42 8.79 -8.65
N THR A 488 -15.29 9.42 -8.33
CA THR A 488 -15.01 10.79 -8.81
C THR A 488 -14.96 10.82 -10.34
N ALA A 489 -14.29 9.87 -10.99
CA ALA A 489 -14.25 9.76 -12.45
C ALA A 489 -15.64 9.50 -13.04
N GLY A 490 -16.42 8.56 -12.47
CA GLY A 490 -17.80 8.31 -12.88
C GLY A 490 -18.69 9.54 -12.72
N THR A 491 -18.54 10.30 -11.62
CA THR A 491 -19.25 11.58 -11.41
C THR A 491 -18.78 12.68 -12.35
N LEU A 492 -17.50 12.71 -12.77
CA LEU A 492 -17.01 13.66 -13.76
C LEU A 492 -17.53 13.34 -15.16
N VAL A 493 -17.76 12.07 -15.46
CA VAL A 493 -18.40 11.65 -16.70
C VAL A 493 -19.91 11.91 -16.66
N SER A 494 -20.56 11.83 -15.49
CA SER A 494 -22.02 11.95 -15.35
C SER A 494 -22.56 13.30 -14.86
N ALA A 495 -21.74 14.21 -14.32
CA ALA A 495 -22.21 15.48 -13.77
C ALA A 495 -22.42 16.53 -14.87
N GLY A 496 -23.68 16.85 -15.15
CA GLY A 496 -24.07 17.91 -16.07
C GLY A 496 -23.61 19.31 -15.65
N THR A 497 -23.13 20.05 -16.66
CA THR A 497 -23.10 21.51 -16.89
C THR A 497 -22.49 22.49 -15.88
N THR A 498 -22.56 22.33 -14.57
CA THR A 498 -22.29 23.48 -13.66
C THR A 498 -20.92 23.48 -12.97
N GLY A 499 -20.28 22.31 -12.78
CA GLY A 499 -19.01 22.21 -12.03
C GLY A 499 -17.75 21.94 -12.88
N ILE A 500 -17.90 21.25 -14.01
CA ILE A 500 -16.78 20.80 -14.86
C ILE A 500 -16.21 21.96 -15.67
N ALA A 501 -17.07 22.84 -16.19
CA ALA A 501 -16.68 23.90 -17.11
C ALA A 501 -15.74 24.95 -16.48
N VAL A 502 -15.93 25.27 -15.19
CA VAL A 502 -15.04 26.18 -14.42
C VAL A 502 -13.65 25.56 -14.23
N GLY A 503 -13.56 24.24 -14.07
CA GLY A 503 -12.28 23.56 -13.83
C GLY A 503 -11.36 23.50 -15.05
N VAL A 504 -11.92 23.50 -16.27
CA VAL A 504 -11.16 23.41 -17.52
C VAL A 504 -10.37 24.69 -17.83
N LEU A 505 -10.84 25.84 -17.35
CA LEU A 505 -10.15 27.13 -17.45
C LEU A 505 -9.03 27.31 -16.42
N SER A 506 -8.98 26.47 -15.37
CA SER A 506 -7.93 26.58 -14.35
C SER A 506 -6.54 26.47 -15.00
N PRO A 507 -5.60 27.38 -14.68
CA PRO A 507 -4.21 27.28 -15.12
C PRO A 507 -3.54 25.97 -14.70
N GLY A 508 -4.03 25.34 -13.63
CA GLY A 508 -3.55 24.03 -13.15
C GLY A 508 -4.07 22.83 -13.95
N THR A 509 -5.03 23.02 -14.86
CA THR A 509 -5.60 21.94 -15.67
C THR A 509 -4.85 21.81 -16.99
N SER A 510 -4.10 20.72 -17.14
CA SER A 510 -3.36 20.42 -18.38
C SER A 510 -4.32 20.13 -19.56
N PRO A 511 -3.91 20.40 -20.82
CA PRO A 511 -4.65 19.96 -22.01
C PRO A 511 -4.91 18.45 -22.03
N GLU A 512 -3.95 17.64 -21.59
CA GLU A 512 -4.05 16.18 -21.50
C GLU A 512 -5.21 15.74 -20.60
N SER A 513 -5.39 16.41 -19.46
CA SER A 513 -6.50 16.12 -18.54
C SER A 513 -7.86 16.39 -19.18
N VAL A 514 -7.96 17.47 -19.99
CA VAL A 514 -9.19 17.83 -20.69
C VAL A 514 -9.46 16.85 -21.83
N GLU A 515 -8.44 16.49 -22.61
CA GLU A 515 -8.54 15.47 -23.67
C GLU A 515 -9.01 14.13 -23.12
N ALA A 516 -8.48 13.68 -21.98
CA ALA A 516 -8.91 12.44 -21.33
C ALA A 516 -10.38 12.50 -20.87
N LEU A 517 -10.82 13.63 -20.30
CA LEU A 517 -12.21 13.83 -19.90
C LEU A 517 -13.15 13.82 -21.12
N VAL A 518 -12.83 14.57 -22.16
CA VAL A 518 -13.61 14.65 -23.40
C VAL A 518 -13.68 13.27 -24.07
N LYS A 519 -12.56 12.53 -24.09
CA LYS A 519 -12.52 11.15 -24.60
C LYS A 519 -13.49 10.25 -23.85
N SER A 520 -13.49 10.28 -22.52
CA SER A 520 -14.35 9.43 -21.69
C SER A 520 -15.84 9.75 -21.93
N GLN A 521 -16.20 11.04 -21.96
CA GLN A 521 -17.56 11.50 -22.26
C GLN A 521 -18.01 11.12 -23.67
N LEU A 522 -17.15 11.30 -24.68
CA LEU A 522 -17.44 10.91 -26.05
C LEU A 522 -17.59 9.39 -26.20
N ALA A 523 -16.76 8.60 -25.51
CA ALA A 523 -16.88 7.14 -25.50
C ALA A 523 -18.20 6.67 -24.89
N VAL A 524 -18.73 7.35 -23.87
CA VAL A 524 -20.07 7.09 -23.33
C VAL A 524 -21.14 7.37 -24.38
N VAL A 525 -21.05 8.47 -25.12
CA VAL A 525 -22.00 8.79 -26.20
C VAL A 525 -21.97 7.71 -27.29
N ILE A 526 -20.78 7.36 -27.78
CA ILE A 526 -20.60 6.33 -28.82
C ILE A 526 -21.12 4.97 -28.33
N LEU A 527 -20.85 4.61 -27.07
CA LEU A 527 -21.35 3.36 -26.50
C LEU A 527 -22.88 3.37 -26.39
N ARG A 528 -23.51 4.47 -25.93
CA ARG A 528 -24.97 4.59 -25.92
C ARG A 528 -25.58 4.41 -27.31
N THR A 529 -25.00 5.05 -28.33
CA THR A 529 -25.45 4.90 -29.73
C THR A 529 -25.33 3.46 -30.22
N LYS A 530 -24.19 2.79 -29.96
CA LYS A 530 -23.98 1.37 -30.31
C LYS A 530 -24.98 0.43 -29.64
N LEU A 531 -25.48 0.80 -28.47
CA LEU A 531 -26.43 0.03 -27.68
C LEU A 531 -27.89 0.44 -27.93
N HIS A 532 -28.14 1.38 -28.84
CA HIS A 532 -29.46 1.94 -29.12
C HIS A 532 -30.16 2.49 -27.86
N LEU A 533 -29.39 3.11 -26.96
CA LEU A 533 -29.90 3.78 -25.77
C LEU A 533 -30.21 5.24 -26.06
N GLU A 534 -31.10 5.84 -25.25
CA GLU A 534 -31.42 7.26 -25.34
C GLU A 534 -30.15 8.13 -25.14
N PRO A 535 -29.99 9.21 -25.93
CA PRO A 535 -28.91 10.16 -25.74
C PRO A 535 -28.96 10.82 -24.36
N ASP A 536 -27.79 11.13 -23.81
CA ASP A 536 -27.68 11.88 -22.56
C ASP A 536 -27.45 13.37 -22.84
N PRO A 537 -28.50 14.21 -22.85
CA PRO A 537 -28.39 15.63 -23.22
C PRO A 537 -27.38 16.40 -22.36
N THR A 538 -27.10 15.91 -21.14
CA THR A 538 -26.19 16.56 -20.22
C THR A 538 -24.75 16.56 -20.73
N ILE A 539 -24.34 15.55 -21.50
CA ILE A 539 -22.99 15.45 -22.08
C ILE A 539 -22.78 16.54 -23.14
N TRP A 540 -23.72 16.69 -24.08
CA TRP A 540 -23.68 17.75 -25.09
C TRP A 540 -23.64 19.12 -24.44
N MET A 541 -24.56 19.39 -23.51
CA MET A 541 -24.63 20.68 -22.81
C MET A 541 -23.34 20.99 -22.05
N SER A 542 -22.71 19.98 -21.43
CA SER A 542 -21.43 20.15 -20.74
C SER A 542 -20.28 20.47 -21.71
N LEU A 543 -20.18 19.76 -22.83
CA LEU A 543 -19.16 20.00 -23.85
C LEU A 543 -19.34 21.39 -24.50
N ALA A 544 -20.57 21.77 -24.84
CA ALA A 544 -20.89 23.07 -25.43
C ALA A 544 -20.54 24.24 -24.47
N GLU A 545 -20.80 24.07 -23.17
CA GLU A 545 -20.40 25.08 -22.18
C GLU A 545 -18.88 25.18 -22.04
N MET A 546 -18.16 24.05 -22.03
CA MET A 546 -16.71 24.03 -22.04
C MET A 546 -16.14 24.74 -23.27
N GLU A 547 -16.70 24.50 -24.45
CA GLU A 547 -16.31 25.17 -25.70
C GLU A 547 -16.49 26.69 -25.61
N ARG A 548 -17.67 27.16 -25.16
CA ARG A 548 -17.97 28.59 -24.99
C ARG A 548 -17.00 29.27 -24.03
N MET A 549 -16.70 28.61 -22.90
CA MET A 549 -15.76 29.12 -21.90
C MET A 549 -14.33 29.19 -22.46
N LEU A 550 -13.86 28.14 -23.14
CA LEU A 550 -12.53 28.12 -23.77
C LEU A 550 -12.39 29.16 -24.87
N HIS A 551 -13.42 29.34 -25.71
CA HIS A 551 -13.45 30.39 -26.72
C HIS A 551 -13.35 31.78 -26.10
N ARG A 552 -14.12 32.04 -25.02
CA ARG A 552 -14.09 33.32 -24.31
C ARG A 552 -12.70 33.61 -23.75
N GLU A 553 -12.11 32.66 -23.04
CA GLU A 553 -10.79 32.84 -22.42
C GLU A 553 -9.70 33.06 -23.48
N ARG A 554 -9.72 32.24 -24.55
CA ARG A 554 -8.82 32.41 -25.69
C ARG A 554 -8.95 33.79 -26.31
N THR A 555 -10.17 34.27 -26.53
CA THR A 555 -10.44 35.58 -27.14
C THR A 555 -9.96 36.72 -26.26
N LEU A 556 -10.08 36.59 -24.94
CA LEU A 556 -9.60 37.57 -23.98
C LEU A 556 -8.06 37.66 -23.94
N LEU A 557 -7.36 36.52 -23.97
CA LEU A 557 -5.91 36.46 -23.82
C LEU A 557 -5.15 36.69 -25.12
N ALA A 558 -5.70 36.30 -26.27
CA ALA A 558 -5.00 36.34 -27.56
C ALA A 558 -4.48 37.74 -27.96
N PRO A 559 -5.18 38.86 -27.75
CA PRO A 559 -4.67 40.19 -28.11
C PRO A 559 -3.47 40.65 -27.28
N TYR A 560 -3.26 40.04 -26.10
CA TYR A 560 -2.24 40.45 -25.12
C TYR A 560 -1.16 39.38 -24.91
N SER A 561 -1.17 38.31 -25.70
CA SER A 561 -0.23 37.19 -25.60
C SER A 561 0.44 36.93 -26.95
N ASP A 562 1.69 36.47 -26.94
CA ASP A 562 2.33 35.98 -28.15
C ASP A 562 1.57 34.76 -28.71
N GLU A 563 1.51 34.62 -30.04
CA GLU A 563 0.80 33.52 -30.71
C GLU A 563 1.26 32.12 -30.24
N LYS A 564 2.54 32.01 -29.86
CA LYS A 564 3.16 30.77 -29.37
C LYS A 564 3.27 30.69 -27.84
N ALA A 565 2.60 31.60 -27.11
CA ALA A 565 2.56 31.53 -25.67
C ALA A 565 1.95 30.18 -25.22
N GLU A 566 2.48 29.62 -24.14
CA GLU A 566 2.04 28.32 -23.61
C GLU A 566 0.54 28.33 -23.30
N VAL A 567 0.03 29.43 -22.74
CA VAL A 567 -1.40 29.60 -22.42
C VAL A 567 -2.30 29.56 -23.67
N ILE A 568 -1.88 30.18 -24.78
CA ILE A 568 -2.64 30.19 -26.04
C ILE A 568 -2.63 28.79 -26.66
N THR A 569 -1.46 28.14 -26.69
CA THR A 569 -1.29 26.78 -27.23
C THR A 569 -2.09 25.75 -26.42
N ALA A 570 -2.12 25.88 -25.09
CA ALA A 570 -2.90 25.02 -24.21
C ALA A 570 -4.42 25.21 -24.43
N LEU A 571 -4.90 26.45 -24.54
CA LEU A 571 -6.30 26.74 -24.84
C LEU A 571 -6.73 26.22 -26.21
N ASP A 572 -5.88 26.39 -27.23
CA ASP A 572 -6.10 25.82 -28.57
C ASP A 572 -6.31 24.31 -28.53
N ARG A 573 -5.43 23.61 -27.82
CA ARG A 573 -5.48 22.15 -27.74
C ARG A 573 -6.73 21.66 -27.02
N LYS A 574 -7.08 22.29 -25.89
CA LYS A 574 -8.32 22.00 -25.17
C LYS A 574 -9.55 22.22 -26.05
N LEU A 575 -9.59 23.35 -26.76
CA LEU A 575 -10.70 23.72 -27.64
C LEU A 575 -10.83 22.74 -28.81
N ALA A 576 -9.72 22.37 -29.45
CA ALA A 576 -9.72 21.38 -30.52
C ALA A 576 -10.34 20.04 -30.11
N ALA A 577 -10.05 19.55 -28.91
CA ALA A 577 -10.63 18.31 -28.39
C ALA A 577 -12.15 18.42 -28.19
N VAL A 578 -12.61 19.50 -27.54
CA VAL A 578 -14.04 19.72 -27.27
C VAL A 578 -14.82 19.91 -28.58
N THR A 579 -14.32 20.74 -29.50
CA THR A 579 -14.94 20.98 -30.81
C THR A 579 -14.99 19.71 -31.66
N ALA A 580 -13.96 18.86 -31.61
CA ALA A 580 -13.97 17.57 -32.31
C ALA A 580 -15.08 16.65 -31.79
N ALA A 581 -15.27 16.58 -30.47
CA ALA A 581 -16.35 15.79 -29.86
C ALA A 581 -17.74 16.33 -30.23
N LEU A 582 -17.95 17.65 -30.13
CA LEU A 582 -19.22 18.30 -30.50
C LEU A 582 -19.55 18.11 -31.98
N ASN A 583 -18.57 18.28 -32.88
CA ASN A 583 -18.78 18.05 -34.31
C ASN A 583 -19.20 16.60 -34.60
N HIS A 584 -18.57 15.62 -33.94
CA HIS A 584 -18.96 14.22 -34.10
C HIS A 584 -20.39 13.98 -33.63
N MET A 585 -20.75 14.48 -32.44
CA MET A 585 -22.11 14.36 -31.90
C MET A 585 -23.14 15.06 -32.78
N GLY A 586 -22.83 16.22 -33.36
CA GLY A 586 -23.76 17.01 -34.19
C GLY A 586 -24.02 16.43 -35.59
N THR A 587 -23.18 15.51 -36.06
CA THR A 587 -23.43 14.78 -37.33
C THR A 587 -24.48 13.68 -37.21
N ASP A 588 -24.81 13.27 -35.98
CA ASP A 588 -25.86 12.29 -35.71
C ASP A 588 -27.21 13.03 -35.56
N SER A 589 -28.22 12.61 -36.35
CA SER A 589 -29.55 13.21 -36.39
C SER A 589 -30.24 13.26 -35.02
N THR A 590 -29.82 12.40 -34.09
CA THR A 590 -30.36 12.32 -32.74
C THR A 590 -30.03 13.56 -31.89
N TRP A 591 -28.98 14.31 -32.24
CA TRP A 591 -28.55 15.52 -31.52
C TRP A 591 -28.97 16.82 -32.20
N GLN A 592 -29.55 16.77 -33.41
CA GLN A 592 -29.94 17.96 -34.18
C GLN A 592 -31.07 18.80 -33.55
N VAL A 593 -31.77 18.27 -32.53
CA VAL A 593 -32.77 19.02 -31.76
C VAL A 593 -32.12 19.91 -30.68
N LEU A 594 -30.86 19.62 -30.32
CA LEU A 594 -30.09 20.31 -29.28
C LEU A 594 -28.91 21.15 -29.81
N ALA A 595 -28.49 20.90 -31.06
CA ALA A 595 -27.50 21.70 -31.80
C ALA A 595 -28.17 22.91 -32.47
#